data_AF-A0A378TY80-F1
#
_entry.id   AF-A0A378TY80-F1
#
_cell.length_a   1.000
_cell.length_b   1.000
_cell.length_c   1.000
_cell.angle_alpha   90.00
_cell.angle_beta   90.00
_cell.angle_gamma   90.00
#
_symmetry.space_group_name_H-M   'P 1'
#
loop_
_entity.id
_entity.type
_entity.pdbx_description
1 polymer ?
#
loop_
_entity_poly.entity_id
_entity_poly.type
_entity_poly.pdbx_seq_one_letter_code
_entity_poly.pdbx_strand_id
1 'polypeptide(L)' 'MNSSGFVKALLLIVALVGAFYAGMRTQAYLYEDLCLDLGGGKHPGNYPICVLER' A
#
# COMPACT_ATOMS: atom_id res chain seq x y z
N MET A 1 16.66 18.66 -22.73
CA MET A 1 16.29 17.23 -22.80
C MET A 1 15.51 16.99 -24.07
N ASN A 2 15.84 15.97 -24.86
CA ASN A 2 15.12 15.68 -26.10
C ASN A 2 13.69 15.19 -25.79
N SER A 3 12.70 15.53 -26.61
CA SER A 3 11.28 15.25 -26.35
C SER A 3 11.01 13.77 -26.05
N SER A 4 11.68 12.84 -26.74
CA SER A 4 11.53 11.40 -26.49
C SER A 4 12.11 10.92 -25.15
N GLY A 5 13.17 11.58 -24.65
CA GLY A 5 13.76 11.27 -23.35
C GLY A 5 12.86 11.70 -22.20
N PHE A 6 12.17 12.84 -22.36
CA PHE A 6 11.19 13.31 -21.37
C PHE A 6 9.98 12.37 -21.27
N VAL A 7 9.44 11.92 -22.40
CA VAL A 7 8.32 10.96 -22.43
C VAL A 7 8.70 9.64 -21.75
N LYS A 8 9.90 9.10 -22.02
CA LYS A 8 10.39 7.89 -21.35
C LYS A 8 10.51 8.06 -19.84
N ALA A 9 11.05 9.18 -19.38
CA ALA A 9 11.15 9.47 -17.95
C ALA A 9 9.76 9.55 -17.30
N LEU A 10 8.79 10.19 -17.98
CA LEU A 10 7.42 10.31 -17.50
C LEU A 10 6.74 8.94 -17.37
N LEU A 11 6.91 8.06 -18.37
CA LEU A 11 6.40 6.69 -18.32
C LEU A 11 7.01 5.88 -17.16
N LEU A 12 8.32 6.01 -16.92
CA LEU A 12 8.98 5.34 -15.80
C LEU A 12 8.47 5.83 -14.45
N ILE A 13 8.25 7.14 -14.31
CA ILE A 13 7.70 7.72 -13.08
C ILE A 13 6.29 7.19 -12.84
N VAL A 14 5.43 7.17 -13.86
CA VAL A 14 4.07 6.63 -13.75
C VAL A 14 4.11 5.14 -13.36
N ALA A 15 4.99 4.35 -13.95
CA ALA A 15 5.15 2.94 -13.61
C ALA A 15 5.62 2.75 -12.16
N LEU A 16 6.58 3.55 -11.69
CA LEU A 16 7.08 3.52 -10.32
C LEU A 16 5.99 3.88 -9.31
N VAL A 17 5.25 4.97 -9.55
CA VAL A 17 4.16 5.39 -8.67
C VAL A 17 3.04 4.34 -8.65
N GLY A 18 2.72 3.75 -9.80
CA GLY A 18 1.74 2.66 -9.90
C GLY A 18 2.16 1.42 -9.10
N ALA A 19 3.41 0.99 -9.24
CA ALA A 19 3.96 -0.14 -8.49
C ALA A 19 3.98 0.12 -6.98
N PHE A 20 4.40 1.33 -6.58
CA PHE A 20 4.41 1.74 -5.17
C PHE A 20 3.00 1.74 -4.57
N TYR A 21 2.03 2.33 -5.26
CA TYR A 21 0.64 2.36 -4.81
C TYR A 21 0.03 0.96 -4.69
N ALA A 22 0.27 0.11 -5.69
CA ALA A 22 -0.16 -1.29 -5.65
C ALA A 22 0.46 -2.02 -4.46
N GLY A 23 1.76 -1.84 -4.22
CA GLY A 23 2.47 -2.43 -3.08
C GLY A 23 1.94 -1.97 -1.73
N MET A 24 1.62 -0.68 -1.56
CA MET A 24 1.02 -0.20 -0.30
C MET A 24 -0.38 -0.80 -0.07
N ARG A 25 -1.19 -0.95 -1.13
CA ARG A 25 -2.53 -1.55 -1.03
C ARG A 25 -2.45 -3.04 -0.69
N THR A 26 -1.51 -3.79 -1.27
CA THR A 26 -1.33 -5.21 -0.95
C THR A 26 -0.80 -5.40 0.47
N GLN A 27 0.15 -4.55 0.91
CA GLN A 27 0.66 -4.59 2.28
C GLN A 27 -0.46 -4.33 3.30
N ALA A 28 -1.31 -3.33 3.05
CA ALA A 28 -2.46 -3.06 3.90
C ALA A 28 -3.46 -4.24 3.92
N TYR A 29 -3.73 -4.86 2.77
CA TYR A 29 -4.62 -6.01 2.69
C TYR A 29 -4.09 -7.20 3.50
N LEU A 30 -2.83 -7.57 3.33
CA LEU A 30 -2.20 -8.67 4.07
C LEU A 30 -2.12 -8.40 5.57
N TYR A 31 -1.90 -7.13 5.96
CA TYR A 31 -1.87 -6.74 7.36
C TYR A 31 -3.23 -6.96 8.04
N GLU A 32 -4.31 -6.57 7.36
CA GLU A 32 -5.68 -6.75 7.85
C GLU A 32 -6.09 -8.23 7.90
N ASP A 33 -5.69 -9.01 6.89
CA ASP A 33 -5.97 -10.44 6.83
C ASP A 33 -5.27 -11.18 7.98
N LEU A 34 -3.97 -10.96 8.15
CA LEU A 34 -3.19 -11.51 9.27
C LEU A 34 -3.76 -11.08 10.63
N CYS A 35 -4.24 -9.85 10.73
CA CYS A 35 -4.86 -9.34 11.94
C CYS A 35 -6.14 -10.07 12.30
N LEU A 36 -7.03 -10.27 11.32
CA LEU A 36 -8.27 -11.01 11.50
C LEU A 36 -7.98 -12.47 11.85
N ASP A 37 -6.97 -13.09 11.23
CA ASP A 37 -6.52 -14.45 11.54
C ASP A 37 -6.04 -14.61 12.99
N LEU A 38 -5.41 -13.57 13.54
CA LEU A 38 -4.95 -13.56 14.93
C LEU A 38 -6.08 -13.19 15.93
N GLY A 39 -7.34 -13.06 15.46
CA GLY A 39 -8.47 -12.65 16.29
C GLY A 39 -8.46 -11.18 16.67
N GLY A 40 -7.67 -10.37 15.96
CA GLY A 40 -7.61 -8.93 16.16
C GLY A 40 -8.79 -8.22 15.50
N GLY A 41 -9.14 -7.06 16.04
CA GLY A 41 -10.20 -6.19 15.53
C GLY A 41 -9.68 -4.81 15.15
N LYS A 42 -10.37 -4.15 14.22
CA LYS A 42 -10.21 -2.70 14.02
C LYS A 42 -10.80 -1.97 15.21
N HIS A 43 -9.95 -1.45 16.08
CA HIS A 43 -10.42 -0.64 17.21
C HIS A 43 -11.15 0.61 16.68
N PRO A 44 -12.30 0.99 17.25
CA PRO A 44 -12.98 2.24 16.89
C PRO A 44 -12.05 3.42 17.17
N GLY A 45 -11.71 4.18 16.13
CA GLY A 45 -10.82 5.35 16.19
C GLY A 45 -9.72 5.46 15.13
N ASN A 46 -9.77 4.64 14.06
CA ASN A 46 -8.90 4.76 12.87
C ASN A 46 -7.39 4.62 13.13
N TYR A 47 -6.99 3.94 14.20
CA TYR A 47 -5.58 3.63 14.42
C TYR A 47 -5.15 2.54 13.41
N PRO A 48 -4.01 2.70 12.72
CA PRO A 48 -3.55 1.76 11.69
C PRO A 48 -2.99 0.45 12.29
N ILE A 49 -3.13 0.26 13.61
CA ILE A 49 -2.53 -0.84 14.35
C ILE A 49 -3.65 -1.80 14.72
N CYS A 50 -3.52 -3.03 14.26
CA CYS A 50 -4.38 -4.11 14.67
C CYS A 50 -4.13 -4.48 16.13
N VAL A 51 -5.21 -4.43 16.91
CA VAL A 51 -5.20 -4.76 18.32
C VAL A 51 -5.57 -6.23 18.43
N LEU A 52 -4.65 -7.05 18.94
CA LEU A 52 -4.95 -8.41 19.36
C LEU A 52 -5.81 -8.31 20.62
N GLU A 53 -7.10 -8.64 20.53
CA GLU A 53 -7.96 -8.75 21.71
C GLU A 53 -7.39 -9.88 22.58
N ARG A 54 -7.05 -9.57 23.84
CA ARG A 54 -6.54 -10.54 24.82
C ARG A 54 -7.68 -11.15 25.61
#